data_AF-M1AW56-F1
#
_entry.id   AF-M1AW56-F1
#
_cell.length_a   1.000
_cell.length_b   1.000
_cell.length_c   1.000
_cell.angle_alpha   90.00
_cell.angle_beta   90.00
_cell.angle_gamma   90.00
#
_symmetry.space_group_name_H-M   'P 1'
#
loop_
_entity.id
_entity.type
_entity.pdbx_description
1 polymer ?
#
loop_
_entity_poly.entity_id
_entity_poly.type
_entity_poly.pdbx_seq_one_letter_code
_entity_poly.pdbx_strand_id
1 'polypeptide(L)'
;MKILHSNINVLAHVYYHGTSSDKTYSYIIEGSYANRTCKVLDAKSRNVVAEIRKKQAVIGGVTFGLEVFVLVVMPGFDSGFAMAMVLLLDQMFS
;
A
#
# COMPACT_ATOMS: atom_id res chain seq x y z
N MET A 1 -15.52 7.26 -24.90
CA MET A 1 -15.10 7.04 -23.51
C MET A 1 -13.61 6.77 -23.48
N LYS A 2 -12.79 7.73 -23.01
CA LYS A 2 -11.36 7.47 -22.76
C LYS A 2 -11.29 6.69 -21.45
N ILE A 3 -11.01 5.38 -21.52
CA ILE A 3 -10.61 4.62 -20.35
C ILE A 3 -9.28 5.25 -19.92
N LEU A 4 -9.30 5.99 -18.81
CA LEU A 4 -8.10 6.53 -18.20
C LEU A 4 -7.20 5.33 -17.89
N HIS A 5 -6.15 5.18 -18.69
CA HIS A 5 -5.05 4.29 -18.38
C HIS A 5 -4.34 4.92 -17.18
N SER A 6 -4.87 4.66 -15.98
CA SER A 6 -4.27 5.11 -14.74
C SER A 6 -2.83 4.61 -14.73
N ASN A 7 -1.87 5.51 -14.66
CA ASN A 7 -0.47 5.18 -14.54
C ASN A 7 -0.30 4.52 -13.16
N ILE A 8 -0.42 3.19 -13.10
CA ILE A 8 -0.30 2.44 -11.85
C ILE A 8 1.19 2.45 -11.49
N ASN A 9 1.56 3.39 -10.63
CA ASN A 9 2.91 3.46 -10.08
C ASN A 9 3.09 2.31 -9.09
N VAL A 10 3.69 1.21 -9.55
CA VAL A 10 4.11 0.11 -8.68
C VAL A 10 5.33 0.56 -7.89
N LEU A 11 5.23 0.55 -6.57
CA LEU A 11 6.31 0.94 -5.65
C LEU A 11 7.17 -0.25 -5.26
N ALA A 12 6.54 -1.41 -5.02
CA ALA A 12 7.26 -2.61 -4.58
C ALA A 12 6.50 -3.90 -4.93
N HIS A 13 7.28 -4.97 -5.10
CA HIS A 13 6.79 -6.34 -5.13
C HIS A 13 7.25 -7.04 -3.85
N VAL A 14 6.33 -7.66 -3.13
CA VAL A 14 6.64 -8.36 -1.88
C VAL A 14 6.65 -9.85 -2.15
N TYR A 15 7.78 -10.50 -1.89
CA TYR A 15 7.97 -11.93 -2.08
C TYR A 15 8.03 -12.63 -0.72
N TYR A 16 7.27 -13.70 -0.55
CA TYR A 16 7.58 -14.68 0.48
C TYR A 16 8.73 -15.55 -0.01
N HIS A 17 9.76 -15.72 0.83
CA HIS A 17 10.78 -16.72 0.57
C HIS A 17 10.21 -18.11 0.88
N GLY A 18 9.62 -18.75 -0.13
CA GLY A 18 9.14 -20.13 -0.09
C GLY A 18 10.00 -21.04 -0.98
N THR A 19 10.05 -22.32 -0.64
CA THR A 19 10.95 -23.35 -1.21
C THR A 19 10.67 -23.74 -2.67
N SER A 20 9.79 -23.04 -3.39
CA SER A 20 9.45 -23.35 -4.79
C SER A 20 10.01 -22.29 -5.73
N SER A 21 10.65 -22.73 -6.82
CA SER A 21 11.35 -21.89 -7.82
C SER A 21 10.50 -20.86 -8.58
N ASP A 22 9.22 -20.73 -8.24
CA ASP A 22 8.33 -19.76 -8.84
C ASP A 22 8.54 -18.41 -8.16
N LYS A 23 9.31 -17.54 -8.83
CA LYS A 23 9.52 -16.12 -8.49
C LYS A 23 8.22 -15.31 -8.65
N THR A 24 7.16 -15.71 -7.95
CA THR A 24 5.88 -15.03 -7.92
C THR A 24 5.82 -14.19 -6.66
N TYR A 25 5.52 -12.91 -6.82
CA TYR A 25 5.30 -12.02 -5.69
C TYR A 25 3.95 -12.36 -5.03
N SER A 26 3.89 -12.25 -3.71
CA SER A 26 2.66 -12.47 -2.93
C SER A 26 1.82 -11.20 -2.86
N TYR A 27 2.46 -10.03 -2.87
CA TYR A 27 1.76 -8.74 -2.85
C TYR A 27 2.40 -7.72 -3.80
N ILE A 28 1.58 -6.80 -4.27
CA ILE A 28 2.01 -5.61 -5.00
C ILE A 28 1.66 -4.39 -4.15
N ILE A 29 2.61 -3.47 -4.00
CA ILE A 29 2.35 -2.15 -3.44
C ILE A 29 2.31 -1.14 -4.58
N GLU A 30 1.18 -0.45 -4.76
CA GLU A 30 1.00 0.58 -5.78
C GLU A 30 0.67 1.94 -5.15
N GLY A 31 0.78 3.01 -5.94
CA GLY A 31 0.40 4.36 -5.58
C GLY A 31 1.61 5.26 -5.33
N SER A 32 1.54 6.09 -4.29
CA SER A 32 2.61 7.02 -3.95
C SER A 32 2.75 7.11 -2.44
N TYR A 33 3.93 6.72 -1.92
CA TYR A 33 4.20 6.84 -0.50
C TYR A 33 4.33 8.30 -0.09
N ALA A 34 5.02 9.14 -0.88
CA ALA A 34 5.12 10.58 -0.65
C ALA A 34 3.74 11.27 -0.53
N ASN A 35 2.76 10.84 -1.33
CA ASN A 35 1.39 11.35 -1.24
C ASN A 35 0.50 10.55 -0.28
N ARG A 36 1.02 9.52 0.39
CA ARG A 36 0.28 8.60 1.27
C ARG A 36 -1.01 8.13 0.56
N THR A 37 -0.86 7.56 -0.63
CA THR A 37 -1.96 6.98 -1.43
C THR A 37 -1.65 5.53 -1.82
N CYS A 38 -0.94 4.81 -0.94
CA CYS A 38 -0.51 3.45 -1.25
C CYS A 38 -1.64 2.44 -1.04
N LYS A 39 -1.66 1.42 -1.89
CA LYS A 39 -2.50 0.23 -1.71
C LYS A 39 -1.62 -1.01 -1.77
N VAL A 40 -1.88 -1.95 -0.87
CA VAL A 40 -1.29 -3.29 -0.89
C VAL A 40 -2.33 -4.23 -1.47
N LEU A 41 -1.97 -4.89 -2.55
CA LEU A 41 -2.84 -5.82 -3.28
C LEU A 41 -2.31 -7.23 -3.14
N ASP A 42 -3.20 -8.18 -2.89
CA ASP A 42 -2.91 -9.60 -3.05
C ASP A 42 -2.62 -9.88 -4.54
N ALA A 43 -1.48 -10.51 -4.82
CA ALA A 43 -1.01 -10.71 -6.19
C ALA A 43 -1.94 -11.55 -7.04
N LYS A 44 -2.65 -12.50 -6.42
CA LYS A 44 -3.51 -13.47 -7.12
C LYS A 44 -4.90 -12.91 -7.39
N SER A 45 -5.55 -12.38 -6.35
CA SER A 45 -6.93 -11.88 -6.41
C SER A 45 -7.02 -10.42 -6.83
N ARG A 46 -5.91 -9.67 -6.74
CA ARG A 46 -5.87 -8.20 -6.90
C ARG A 46 -6.79 -7.45 -5.92
N ASN A 47 -7.20 -8.10 -4.84
CA ASN A 47 -7.95 -7.44 -3.78
C ASN A 47 -7.01 -6.58 -2.94
N VAL A 48 -7.49 -5.40 -2.55
CA VAL A 48 -6.78 -4.55 -1.59
C VAL A 48 -6.84 -5.22 -0.22
N VAL A 49 -5.69 -5.43 0.40
CA VAL A 49 -5.55 -6.03 1.73
C VAL A 49 -5.10 -5.02 2.78
N ALA A 50 -4.46 -3.92 2.37
CA ALA A 50 -4.18 -2.77 3.20
C ALA A 50 -4.08 -1.48 2.38
N GLU A 51 -4.34 -0.34 3.01
CA GLU A 51 -4.21 0.99 2.40
C GLU A 51 -3.47 1.96 3.32
N ILE A 52 -2.60 2.79 2.74
CA ILE A 52 -2.00 3.95 3.41
C ILE A 52 -2.65 5.20 2.82
N ARG A 53 -3.35 5.96 3.65
CA ARG A 53 -4.05 7.19 3.24
C ARG A 53 -3.72 8.37 4.15
N LYS A 54 -3.71 9.59 3.62
CA LYS A 54 -3.60 10.81 4.43
C LYS A 54 -4.68 10.84 5.52
N LYS A 55 -4.33 11.28 6.73
CA LYS A 55 -5.35 11.56 7.75
C LYS A 55 -6.05 12.87 7.40
N GLN A 56 -7.36 12.79 7.20
CA GLN A 56 -8.22 13.95 7.01
C GLN A 56 -8.98 14.23 8.31
N ALA A 57 -9.10 15.50 8.69
CA ALA A 57 -9.94 15.92 9.80
C ALA A 57 -11.41 15.62 9.48
N VAL A 58 -12.10 14.99 10.43
CA VAL A 58 -13.52 14.62 10.32
C VAL A 58 -14.42 15.86 10.14
N ILE A 59 -13.95 17.02 10.58
CA ILE A 59 -14.66 18.30 10.48
C ILE A 59 -13.78 19.27 9.69
N GLY A 60 -14.24 19.72 8.52
CA GLY A 60 -13.61 20.81 7.77
C GLY A 60 -12.59 20.43 6.69
N GLY A 61 -12.37 19.14 6.40
CA GLY A 61 -11.56 18.72 5.22
C GLY A 61 -10.08 19.08 5.29
N VAL A 62 -9.59 19.55 6.44
CA VAL A 62 -8.18 19.89 6.65
C VAL A 62 -7.36 18.60 6.70
N THR A 63 -6.27 18.54 5.95
CA THR A 63 -5.32 17.41 6.02
C THR A 63 -4.26 17.71 7.09
N PHE A 64 -3.87 16.71 7.88
CA PHE A 64 -2.86 16.86 8.93
C PHE A 64 -1.41 16.83 8.39
N GLY A 65 -1.19 17.32 7.17
CA GLY A 65 0.07 17.14 6.46
C GLY A 65 0.32 15.69 6.04
N LEU A 66 1.58 15.39 5.65
CA LEU A 66 2.01 14.06 5.21
C LEU A 66 2.58 13.18 6.34
N GLU A 67 2.94 13.83 7.45
CA GLU A 67 3.45 13.19 8.67
C GLU A 67 2.39 12.34 9.37
N VAL A 68 1.12 12.76 9.27
CA VAL A 68 0.00 12.06 9.92
C VAL A 68 -0.85 11.36 8.87
N PHE A 69 -0.72 10.04 8.83
CA PHE A 69 -1.47 9.17 7.92
C PHE A 69 -2.16 8.04 8.69
N VAL A 70 -3.00 7.30 7.97
CA VAL A 70 -3.75 6.16 8.49
C VAL A 70 -3.37 4.93 7.67
N LEU A 71 -2.96 3.87 8.37
CA LEU A 71 -2.90 2.52 7.83
C LEU A 71 -4.24 1.83 8.08
N VAL A 72 -4.93 1.45 7.01
CA VAL A 72 -6.17 0.68 7.06
C VAL A 72 -5.86 -0.75 6.66
N VAL A 73 -6.07 -1.70 7.57
CA VAL A 73 -5.84 -3.14 7.33
C VAL A 73 -7.19 -3.81 7.10
N MET A 74 -7.34 -4.53 6.00
CA MET A 74 -8.58 -5.25 5.71
C MET A 74 -8.71 -6.48 6.62
N PRO A 75 -9.94 -6.90 6.95
CA PRO A 75 -10.16 -8.11 7.73
C PRO A 75 -9.44 -9.32 7.14
N GLY A 76 -8.75 -10.09 8.00
CA GLY A 76 -8.01 -11.28 7.59
C GLY A 76 -6.58 -11.02 7.10
N PHE A 77 -6.14 -9.77 7.00
CA PHE A 77 -4.74 -9.44 6.73
C PHE A 77 -3.98 -9.13 8.03
N ASP A 78 -2.73 -9.58 8.12
CA ASP A 78 -1.92 -9.40 9.32
C ASP A 78 -1.48 -7.94 9.49
N SER A 79 -1.87 -7.32 10.61
CA SER A 79 -1.56 -5.91 10.87
C SER A 79 -0.08 -5.66 11.15
N GLY A 80 0.63 -6.64 11.72
CA GLY A 80 2.07 -6.53 11.97
C GLY A 80 2.86 -6.50 10.67
N PHE A 81 2.51 -7.38 9.73
CA PHE A 81 3.10 -7.46 8.41
C PHE A 81 2.75 -6.22 7.57
N ALA A 82 1.51 -5.73 7.65
CA ALA A 82 1.13 -4.46 7.03
C ALA A 82 1.97 -3.30 7.58
N MET A 83 2.20 -3.24 8.90
CA MET A 83 3.05 -2.21 9.51
C MET A 83 4.52 -2.36 9.09
N ALA A 84 5.05 -3.58 8.96
CA ALA A 84 6.40 -3.81 8.45
C ALA A 84 6.56 -3.25 7.02
N MET A 85 5.55 -3.40 6.16
CA MET A 85 5.57 -2.77 4.83
C MET A 85 5.63 -1.25 4.91
N VAL A 86 4.88 -0.62 5.83
CA VAL A 86 4.96 0.83 6.05
C VAL A 86 6.37 1.25 6.43
N LEU A 87 7.01 0.56 7.38
CA LEU A 87 8.38 0.87 7.82
C LEU A 87 9.40 0.74 6.69
N LEU A 88 9.26 -0.28 5.84
CA LEU A 88 10.13 -0.45 4.67
C LEU A 88 9.91 0.65 3.63
N LEU A 89 8.66 1.02 3.35
CA LEU A 89 8.36 2.14 2.45
C LEU A 89 8.92 3.45 3.01
N ASP A 90 8.87 3.64 4.33
CA ASP A 90 9.49 4.80 4.98
C ASP A 90 11.00 4.83 4.72
N GLN A 91 11.71 3.73 4.90
CA GLN A 91 13.15 3.66 4.62
C GLN A 91 13.50 3.86 3.14
N MET A 92 12.61 3.51 2.22
CA MET A 92 12.85 3.62 0.78
C MET A 92 12.60 5.03 0.23
N PHE A 93 11.68 5.78 0.85
CA PHE A 93 11.11 7.00 0.27
C PHE A 93 11.15 8.23 1.21
N SER A 94 11.66 8.10 2.44
CA SER A 94 11.94 9.21 3.36
C SER A 94 13.38 9.71 3.26
#